data_AF-A0A9D7K9Y7-F1
#
_entry.id   AF-A0A9D7K9Y7-F1
#
_cell.length_a   1.000
_cell.length_b   1.000
_cell.length_c   1.000
_cell.angle_alpha   90.00
_cell.angle_beta   90.00
_cell.angle_gamma   90.00
#
_symmetry.space_group_name_H-M   'P 1'
#
loop_
_entity.id
_entity.type
_entity.pdbx_description
1 polymer ?
#
loop_
_entity_poly.entity_id
_entity_poly.type
_entity_poly.pdbx_seq_one_letter_code
_entity_poly.pdbx_strand_id
1 'polypeptide(L)'
;MLSIVGMPVYNQNNIKGKLLRFLDILSYRMATNIYPNSKGLMEHYKNMPAARRKIGFIGNGSSNGIDFNYFDPKSISSEVLNEKKKETNINENHFVFTFMGRVVNDKGIKELIDAFLNFCDKTEYDNARLLIIGPLSEILTTLFLRYIKIFLNRILKLSTLDYKEM
;
A
#
# COMPACT_ATOMS: atom_id res chain seq x y z
N MET A 1 -7.37 -18.84 -17.38
CA MET A 1 -7.91 -18.14 -16.19
C MET A 1 -7.22 -16.79 -16.05
N LEU A 2 -7.94 -15.73 -15.69
CA LEU A 2 -7.39 -14.37 -15.53
C LEU A 2 -7.75 -13.80 -14.15
N SER A 3 -6.76 -13.27 -13.42
CA SER A 3 -6.97 -12.53 -12.17
C SER A 3 -6.90 -11.03 -12.42
N ILE A 4 -7.81 -10.26 -11.83
CA ILE A 4 -7.81 -8.79 -11.92
C ILE A 4 -7.39 -8.21 -10.57
N VAL A 5 -6.20 -7.62 -10.54
CA VAL A 5 -5.55 -7.11 -9.32
C VAL A 5 -5.74 -5.59 -9.16
N GLY A 6 -6.15 -4.88 -10.22
CA GLY A 6 -6.37 -3.44 -10.18
C GLY A 6 -6.98 -2.91 -11.47
N MET A 7 -7.12 -1.58 -11.53
CA MET A 7 -7.71 -0.87 -12.66
C MET A 7 -6.82 0.28 -13.13
N PRO A 8 -5.76 0.01 -13.89
CA PRO A 8 -4.87 1.06 -14.41
C PRO A 8 -5.59 2.04 -15.35
N VAL A 9 -6.73 1.63 -15.92
CA VAL A 9 -7.46 2.37 -16.97
C VAL A 9 -8.55 3.28 -16.43
N TYR A 10 -8.82 3.29 -15.12
CA TYR A 10 -10.00 3.97 -14.56
C TYR A 10 -10.01 5.50 -14.79
N ASN A 11 -8.84 6.14 -14.94
CA ASN A 11 -8.71 7.59 -15.01
C ASN A 11 -7.98 8.13 -16.27
N GLN A 12 -7.83 7.32 -17.32
CA GLN A 12 -7.10 7.75 -18.53
C GLN A 12 -8.03 7.92 -19.74
N ASN A 13 -8.42 9.17 -20.03
CA ASN A 13 -9.27 9.51 -21.20
C ASN A 13 -8.47 9.77 -22.49
N ASN A 14 -7.15 9.62 -22.45
CA ASN A 14 -6.27 9.81 -23.60
C ASN A 14 -6.24 8.55 -24.51
N ILE A 15 -5.53 8.65 -25.65
CA ILE A 15 -5.37 7.56 -26.62
C ILE A 15 -4.78 6.31 -25.94
N LYS A 16 -3.82 6.49 -25.02
CA LYS A 16 -3.21 5.40 -24.25
C LYS A 16 -4.26 4.66 -23.41
N GLY A 17 -5.13 5.38 -22.72
CA GLY A 17 -6.21 4.79 -21.93
C GLY A 17 -7.23 4.05 -22.79
N LYS A 18 -7.58 4.57 -23.98
CA LYS A 18 -8.43 3.86 -24.94
C LYS A 18 -7.80 2.55 -25.41
N LEU A 19 -6.50 2.56 -25.72
CA LEU A 19 -5.76 1.36 -26.12
C LEU A 19 -5.69 0.33 -24.99
N LEU A 20 -5.36 0.76 -23.77
CA LEU A 20 -5.32 -0.12 -22.60
C LEU A 20 -6.69 -0.74 -22.32
N ARG A 21 -7.78 0.05 -22.45
CA ARG A 21 -9.15 -0.47 -22.31
C ARG A 21 -9.47 -1.53 -23.36
N PHE A 22 -9.03 -1.32 -24.60
CA PHE A 22 -9.20 -2.29 -25.67
C PHE A 22 -8.46 -3.60 -25.36
N LEU A 23 -7.21 -3.51 -24.89
CA LEU A 23 -6.41 -4.68 -24.50
C LEU A 23 -7.02 -5.44 -23.31
N ASP A 24 -7.57 -4.73 -22.33
CA ASP A 24 -8.31 -5.33 -21.22
C ASP A 24 -9.54 -6.10 -21.74
N ILE A 25 -10.35 -5.47 -22.59
CA ILE A 25 -11.53 -6.10 -23.21
C ILE A 25 -11.13 -7.35 -23.99
N LEU A 26 -10.07 -7.26 -24.79
CA LEU A 26 -9.56 -8.38 -25.58
C LEU A 26 -9.13 -9.53 -24.66
N SER A 27 -8.41 -9.23 -23.58
CA SER A 27 -8.00 -10.21 -22.57
C SER A 27 -9.20 -10.89 -21.92
N TYR A 28 -10.26 -10.15 -21.57
CA TYR A 28 -11.50 -10.72 -21.01
C TYR A 28 -12.25 -11.60 -22.02
N ARG A 29 -12.26 -11.22 -23.30
CA ARG A 29 -12.85 -12.05 -24.36
C ARG A 29 -12.13 -13.38 -24.52
N MET A 30 -10.80 -13.40 -24.37
CA MET A 30 -9.98 -14.61 -24.48
C MET A 30 -9.93 -15.44 -23.20
N ALA A 31 -10.21 -14.86 -22.03
CA ALA A 31 -10.22 -15.59 -20.77
C ALA A 31 -11.39 -16.58 -20.69
N THR A 32 -11.17 -17.77 -20.12
CA THR A 32 -12.24 -18.72 -19.77
C THR A 32 -13.02 -18.26 -18.54
N ASN A 33 -12.28 -17.87 -17.49
CA ASN A 33 -12.79 -17.39 -16.21
C ASN A 33 -12.00 -16.16 -15.77
N ILE A 34 -12.70 -15.25 -15.10
CA ILE A 34 -12.18 -13.96 -14.64
C ILE A 34 -12.44 -13.87 -13.13
N TYR A 35 -11.39 -13.60 -12.35
CA TYR A 35 -11.47 -13.54 -10.89
C TYR A 35 -10.97 -12.19 -10.37
N PRO A 36 -11.87 -11.26 -10.02
CA PRO A 36 -11.51 -9.99 -9.43
C PRO A 36 -11.05 -10.13 -7.98
N ASN A 37 -10.02 -9.39 -7.60
CA ASN A 37 -9.46 -9.43 -6.24
C ASN A 37 -10.26 -8.63 -5.20
N SER A 38 -11.28 -7.87 -5.59
CA SER A 38 -12.13 -7.14 -4.65
C SER A 38 -13.56 -7.04 -5.16
N LYS A 39 -14.50 -6.78 -4.24
CA LYS A 39 -15.91 -6.54 -4.59
C LYS A 39 -16.06 -5.30 -5.48
N GLY A 40 -15.27 -4.24 -5.26
CA GLY A 40 -15.29 -3.05 -6.09
C GLY A 40 -14.88 -3.33 -7.53
N LEU A 41 -13.83 -4.14 -7.74
CA LEU A 41 -13.43 -4.60 -9.08
C LEU A 41 -14.53 -5.47 -9.70
N MET A 42 -15.10 -6.39 -8.92
CA MET A 42 -16.18 -7.26 -9.39
C MET A 42 -17.38 -6.44 -9.88
N GLU A 43 -17.88 -5.50 -9.10
CA GLU A 43 -19.01 -4.65 -9.50
C GLU A 43 -18.69 -3.80 -10.73
N HIS A 44 -17.46 -3.31 -10.87
CA HIS A 44 -17.04 -2.59 -12.07
C HIS A 44 -17.12 -3.46 -13.33
N TYR A 45 -16.60 -4.68 -13.28
CA TYR A 45 -16.48 -5.55 -14.45
C TYR A 45 -17.70 -6.43 -14.71
N LYS A 46 -18.58 -6.64 -13.73
CA LYS A 46 -19.82 -7.44 -13.86
C LYS A 46 -20.78 -6.89 -14.92
N ASN A 47 -20.75 -5.58 -15.14
CA ASN A 47 -21.53 -4.90 -16.17
C ASN A 47 -20.85 -4.87 -17.54
N MET A 48 -19.61 -5.32 -17.64
CA MET A 48 -18.88 -5.35 -18.90
C MET A 48 -19.28 -6.60 -19.72
N PRO A 49 -19.78 -6.45 -20.97
CA PRO A 49 -20.22 -7.59 -21.77
C PRO A 49 -19.15 -8.69 -21.94
N ALA A 50 -17.88 -8.28 -22.06
CA ALA A 50 -16.75 -9.20 -22.22
C ALA A 50 -16.47 -10.08 -20.99
N ALA A 51 -16.93 -9.67 -19.79
CA ALA A 51 -16.63 -10.34 -18.52
C ALA A 51 -17.86 -10.93 -17.82
N ARG A 52 -19.07 -10.42 -18.11
CA ARG A 52 -20.32 -10.70 -17.36
C ARG A 52 -20.59 -12.19 -17.10
N ARG A 53 -20.39 -13.07 -18.10
CA ARG A 53 -20.70 -14.52 -17.98
C ARG A 53 -19.53 -15.37 -17.46
N LYS A 54 -18.36 -14.76 -17.26
CA LYS A 54 -17.09 -15.44 -16.93
C LYS A 54 -16.54 -15.04 -15.55
N ILE A 55 -17.16 -14.04 -14.93
CA ILE A 55 -16.77 -13.54 -13.61
C ILE A 55 -17.14 -14.54 -12.52
N GLY A 56 -16.15 -14.88 -11.71
CA GLY A 56 -16.32 -15.58 -10.44
C GLY A 56 -15.63 -14.80 -9.33
N PHE A 57 -15.98 -15.10 -8.08
CA PHE A 57 -15.35 -14.51 -6.90
C PHE A 57 -14.87 -15.64 -5.99
N ILE A 58 -13.58 -15.61 -5.63
CA ILE A 58 -12.97 -16.65 -4.80
C ILE A 58 -12.95 -16.15 -3.36
N GLY A 59 -13.59 -16.89 -2.45
CA GLY A 59 -13.67 -16.55 -1.04
C GLY A 59 -14.17 -15.12 -0.81
N ASN A 60 -13.42 -14.33 -0.05
CA ASN A 60 -13.70 -12.92 0.21
C ASN A 60 -12.98 -11.94 -0.74
N GLY A 61 -12.35 -12.45 -1.80
CA GLY A 61 -11.45 -11.71 -2.67
C GLY A 61 -9.98 -11.92 -2.27
N SER A 62 -9.09 -11.24 -2.99
CA SER A 62 -7.63 -11.42 -2.99
C SER A 62 -7.16 -12.79 -3.49
N SER A 63 -6.42 -12.79 -4.60
CA SER A 63 -5.77 -14.00 -5.12
C SER A 63 -4.60 -14.49 -4.27
N ASN A 64 -4.05 -13.65 -3.38
CA ASN A 64 -2.79 -13.93 -2.70
C ASN A 64 -2.96 -14.26 -1.21
N GLY A 65 -4.14 -14.01 -0.62
CA GLY A 65 -4.41 -14.30 0.79
C GLY A 65 -3.47 -13.57 1.77
N ILE A 66 -3.51 -13.99 3.04
CA ILE A 66 -2.58 -13.61 4.11
C ILE A 66 -2.34 -14.85 4.99
N ASP A 67 -1.10 -15.08 5.41
CA ASP A 67 -0.77 -16.17 6.33
C ASP A 67 -0.96 -15.69 7.78
N PHE A 68 -2.00 -16.20 8.45
CA PHE A 68 -2.31 -15.83 9.83
C PHE A 68 -1.28 -16.32 10.85
N ASN A 69 -0.51 -17.37 10.55
CA ASN A 69 0.54 -17.85 11.45
C ASN A 69 1.77 -16.94 11.36
N TYR A 70 2.07 -16.46 10.15
CA TYR A 70 3.15 -15.49 9.94
C TYR A 70 2.77 -14.10 10.51
N PHE A 71 1.55 -13.62 10.26
CA PHE A 71 1.05 -12.34 10.76
C PHE A 71 0.31 -12.47 12.11
N ASP A 72 0.93 -13.14 13.08
CA ASP A 72 0.41 -13.27 14.45
C ASP A 72 1.23 -12.40 15.43
N PRO A 73 0.65 -11.42 16.13
CA PRO A 73 1.36 -10.69 17.18
C PRO A 73 1.97 -11.59 18.26
N LYS A 74 1.40 -12.78 18.49
CA LYS A 74 1.91 -13.75 19.48
C LYS A 74 3.15 -14.51 19.00
N SER A 75 3.41 -14.54 17.69
CA SER A 75 4.63 -15.19 17.16
C SER A 75 5.87 -14.30 17.25
N ILE A 76 5.71 -13.02 17.60
CA ILE A 76 6.80 -12.07 17.77
C ILE A 76 7.30 -12.11 19.22
N SER A 77 8.59 -12.41 19.41
CA SER A 77 9.19 -12.42 20.75
C SER A 77 9.34 -11.01 21.32
N SER A 78 9.29 -10.90 22.65
CA SER A 78 9.51 -9.64 23.36
C SER A 78 10.88 -9.02 23.07
N GLU A 79 11.89 -9.87 22.87
CA GLU A 79 13.26 -9.47 22.60
C GLU A 79 13.34 -8.75 21.25
N VAL A 80 12.79 -9.36 20.19
CA VAL A 80 12.80 -8.75 18.85
C VAL A 80 11.98 -7.47 18.82
N LEU A 81 10.82 -7.46 19.49
CA LEU A 81 10.01 -6.25 19.57
C LEU A 81 10.76 -5.09 20.27
N ASN A 82 11.46 -5.40 21.37
CA ASN A 82 12.23 -4.41 22.11
C ASN A 82 13.46 -3.93 21.32
N GLU A 83 14.12 -4.80 20.57
CA GLU A 83 15.20 -4.43 19.65
C GLU A 83 14.67 -3.47 18.57
N LYS A 84 13.54 -3.79 17.92
CA LYS A 84 12.95 -2.91 16.91
C LYS A 84 12.47 -1.58 17.47
N LYS A 85 11.92 -1.55 18.68
CA LYS A 85 11.58 -0.29 19.39
C LYS A 85 12.83 0.57 19.63
N LYS A 86 13.96 -0.05 20.02
CA LYS A 86 15.24 0.65 20.20
C LYS A 86 15.81 1.17 18.88
N GLU A 87 15.83 0.35 17.83
CA GLU A 87 16.30 0.76 16.48
C GLU A 87 15.51 1.95 15.94
N THR A 88 14.20 1.97 16.19
CA THR A 88 13.29 3.02 15.71
C THR A 88 13.16 4.19 16.67
N ASN A 89 13.74 4.14 17.87
CA ASN A 89 13.51 5.13 18.93
C ASN A 89 12.01 5.35 19.26
N ILE A 90 11.20 4.30 19.17
CA ILE A 90 9.78 4.30 19.51
C ILE A 90 9.61 3.81 20.95
N ASN A 91 9.02 4.64 21.81
CA ASN A 91 8.64 4.26 23.16
C ASN A 91 7.10 4.10 23.27
N GLU A 92 6.64 3.66 24.44
CA GLU A 92 5.23 3.33 24.69
C GLU A 92 4.32 4.55 24.75
N ASN A 93 4.87 5.75 24.92
CA ASN A 93 4.12 7.00 24.93
C ASN A 93 3.88 7.54 23.52
N HIS A 94 4.52 6.97 22.49
CA HIS A 94 4.36 7.41 21.12
C HIS A 94 3.10 6.82 20.47
N PHE A 95 2.37 7.65 19.74
CA PHE A 95 1.34 7.21 18.82
C PHE A 95 1.96 7.09 17.41
N VAL A 96 1.97 5.89 16.84
CA VAL A 96 2.71 5.62 15.59
C VAL A 96 1.76 5.41 14.42
N PHE A 97 1.74 6.37 13.50
CA PHE A 97 1.19 6.18 12.16
C PHE A 97 2.17 5.34 11.34
N THR A 98 1.71 4.31 10.65
CA THR A 98 2.58 3.44 9.85
C THR A 98 2.15 3.39 8.39
N PHE A 99 3.11 3.61 7.49
CA PHE A 99 2.99 3.33 6.07
C PHE A 99 3.86 2.12 5.73
N MET A 100 3.28 1.12 5.05
CA MET A 100 4.02 -0.05 4.59
C MET A 100 3.75 -0.29 3.10
N GLY A 101 4.80 -0.31 2.30
CA GLY A 101 4.72 -0.63 0.87
C GLY A 101 5.75 0.07 0.00
N ARG A 102 5.63 -0.11 -1.31
CA ARG A 102 6.47 0.60 -2.28
C ARG A 102 6.27 2.11 -2.12
N VAL A 103 7.35 2.84 -1.95
CA VAL A 103 7.30 4.29 -1.77
C VAL A 103 7.29 4.98 -3.12
N VAL A 104 6.11 5.04 -3.74
CA VAL A 104 5.88 5.60 -5.08
C VAL A 104 4.66 6.53 -5.06
N ASN A 105 4.58 7.46 -6.01
CA ASN A 105 3.56 8.52 -6.02
C ASN A 105 2.11 8.00 -6.03
N ASP A 106 1.85 6.87 -6.70
CA ASP A 106 0.52 6.26 -6.79
C ASP A 106 0.04 5.60 -5.49
N LYS A 107 0.89 5.58 -4.45
CA LYS A 107 0.56 5.01 -3.13
C LYS A 107 0.20 6.05 -2.08
N GLY A 108 0.09 7.33 -2.46
CA GLY A 108 -0.42 8.37 -1.56
C GLY A 108 0.55 8.77 -0.45
N ILE A 109 1.85 8.44 -0.57
CA ILE A 109 2.83 8.72 0.49
C ILE A 109 3.02 10.23 0.71
N LYS A 110 2.91 11.02 -0.37
CA LYS A 110 3.05 12.48 -0.28
C LYS A 110 1.90 13.07 0.50
N GLU A 111 0.67 12.67 0.17
CA GLU A 111 -0.56 13.09 0.83
C GLU A 111 -0.54 12.69 2.31
N LEU A 112 -0.03 11.50 2.64
CA LEU A 112 0.14 11.06 4.02
C LEU A 112 1.15 11.92 4.79
N ILE A 113 2.32 12.22 4.20
CA ILE A 113 3.32 13.09 4.83
C ILE A 113 2.73 14.48 5.04
N ASP A 114 2.11 15.08 4.02
CA ASP A 114 1.52 16.41 4.10
C ASP A 114 0.39 16.45 5.16
N ALA A 115 -0.45 15.42 5.25
CA ALA A 115 -1.49 15.31 6.27
C ALA A 115 -0.90 15.17 7.69
N PHE A 116 0.14 14.35 7.85
CA PHE A 116 0.82 14.16 9.13
C PHE A 116 1.49 15.45 9.61
N LEU A 117 2.12 16.20 8.72
CA LEU A 117 2.71 17.51 9.07
C LEU A 117 1.64 18.52 9.48
N ASN A 118 0.57 18.63 8.69
CA ASN A 118 -0.55 19.49 9.06
C ASN A 118 -1.16 19.11 10.42
N PHE A 119 -1.18 17.82 10.76
CA PHE A 119 -1.58 17.34 12.08
C PHE A 119 -0.58 17.78 13.16
N CYS A 120 0.72 17.61 12.94
CA CYS A 120 1.76 18.03 13.88
C CYS A 120 1.80 19.55 14.10
N ASP A 121 1.53 20.35 13.08
CA ASP A 121 1.54 21.82 13.18
C ASP A 121 0.31 22.35 13.92
N LYS A 122 -0.82 21.64 13.84
CA LYS A 122 -2.10 22.07 14.43
C LYS A 122 -2.37 21.48 15.81
N THR A 123 -1.59 20.51 16.24
CA THR A 123 -1.80 19.82 17.51
C THR A 123 -0.55 19.94 18.37
N GLU A 124 -0.73 20.10 19.68
CA GLU A 124 0.36 20.01 20.67
C GLU A 124 0.80 18.55 20.92
N TYR A 125 0.45 17.63 20.01
CA TYR A 125 0.67 16.20 20.20
C TYR A 125 2.09 15.79 19.78
N ASP A 126 3.05 16.11 20.63
CA ASP A 126 4.48 15.91 20.38
C ASP A 126 4.91 14.44 20.31
N ASN A 127 4.05 13.52 20.77
CA ASN A 127 4.31 12.09 20.81
C ASN A 127 3.92 11.34 19.53
N ALA A 128 3.33 12.02 18.53
CA ALA A 128 3.01 11.39 17.27
C ALA A 128 4.29 11.08 16.45
N ARG A 129 4.34 9.89 15.85
CA ARG A 129 5.42 9.44 14.97
C ARG A 129 4.84 8.92 13.65
N LEU A 130 5.53 9.15 12.55
CA LEU A 130 5.24 8.51 11.27
C LEU A 130 6.36 7.53 10.92
N LEU A 131 6.02 6.23 10.87
CA LEU A 131 6.91 5.15 10.48
C LEU A 131 6.67 4.77 9.02
N ILE A 132 7.69 4.88 8.17
CA ILE A 132 7.61 4.51 6.76
C ILE A 132 8.49 3.29 6.51
N ILE A 133 7.86 2.20 6.03
CA ILE A 133 8.48 0.90 5.78
C ILE A 133 8.37 0.57 4.29
N GLY A 134 9.50 0.42 3.62
CA GLY A 134 9.55 -0.02 2.25
C GLY A 134 10.82 0.40 1.50
N PRO A 135 11.04 -0.15 0.30
CA PRO A 135 12.21 0.16 -0.51
C PRO A 135 12.22 1.65 -0.86
N LEU A 136 13.38 2.27 -0.65
CA LEU A 136 13.54 3.69 -0.87
C LEU A 136 13.54 4.01 -2.35
N SER A 137 12.67 4.93 -2.78
CA SER A 137 12.75 5.54 -4.10
C SER A 137 13.43 6.91 -4.03
N GLU A 138 13.99 7.34 -5.16
CA GLU A 138 14.62 8.66 -5.33
C GLU A 138 13.66 9.83 -5.02
N ILE A 139 12.36 9.59 -5.24
CA ILE A 139 11.26 10.51 -4.89
C ILE A 139 11.24 10.77 -3.38
N LEU A 140 11.41 9.72 -2.57
CA LEU A 140 11.36 9.86 -1.12
C LEU A 140 12.58 10.64 -0.60
N THR A 141 13.75 10.44 -1.22
CA THR A 141 14.96 11.25 -0.91
C THR A 141 14.70 12.73 -1.16
N THR A 142 14.11 13.09 -2.31
CA THR A 142 13.76 14.47 -2.65
C THR A 142 12.72 15.06 -1.70
N LEU A 143 11.68 14.29 -1.39
CA LEU A 143 10.66 14.70 -0.42
C LEU A 143 11.29 14.96 0.94
N PHE A 144 12.09 14.03 1.48
CA PHE A 144 12.74 14.22 2.77
C PHE A 144 13.62 15.46 2.79
N LEU A 145 14.42 15.73 1.75
CA LEU A 145 15.27 16.92 1.65
C LEU A 145 14.47 18.23 1.80
N ARG A 146 13.27 18.30 1.20
CA ARG A 146 12.37 19.46 1.30
C ARG A 146 11.86 19.70 2.73
N TYR A 147 11.91 18.66 3.55
CA TYR A 147 11.25 18.59 4.84
C TYR A 147 12.23 18.56 6.04
N ILE A 148 13.53 18.28 5.80
CA ILE A 148 14.60 18.10 6.81
C ILE A 148 14.57 19.07 8.01
N LYS A 149 14.22 20.35 7.84
CA LYS A 149 14.20 21.33 8.93
C LYS A 149 13.18 21.06 10.05
N ILE A 150 12.08 20.34 9.76
CA ILE A 150 11.01 20.04 10.75
C ILE A 150 11.22 18.63 11.37
N PHE A 151 12.16 17.83 10.85
CA PHE A 151 11.96 16.37 10.74
C PHE A 151 12.78 15.48 11.67
N LEU A 152 13.78 16.00 12.39
CA LEU A 152 14.80 15.13 12.99
C LEU A 152 14.27 14.15 14.07
N ASN A 153 13.10 14.39 14.67
CA ASN A 153 12.60 13.57 15.79
C ASN A 153 11.21 12.91 15.60
N ARG A 154 10.49 13.19 14.50
CA ARG A 154 9.07 12.75 14.35
C ARG A 154 8.81 11.73 13.24
N ILE A 155 9.64 11.69 12.19
CA ILE A 155 9.48 10.73 11.10
C ILE A 155 10.60 9.72 11.16
N LEU A 156 10.21 8.46 11.34
CA LEU A 156 11.10 7.33 11.50
C LEU A 156 11.09 6.51 10.22
N LYS A 157 12.29 6.09 9.80
CA LYS A 157 12.49 5.44 8.51
C LYS A 157 13.18 4.11 8.71
N LEU A 158 12.58 3.07 8.14
CA LEU A 158 13.20 1.76 8.00
C LEU A 158 13.32 1.47 6.50
N SER A 159 14.56 1.55 5.97
CA SER A 159 14.81 1.40 4.54
C SER A 159 14.67 -0.04 4.03
N THR A 160 14.76 -1.04 4.91
CA THR A 160 14.61 -2.45 4.56
C THR A 160 14.36 -3.23 5.85
N LEU A 161 13.16 -3.79 6.02
CA LEU A 161 13.05 -5.07 6.72
C LEU A 161 13.38 -6.10 5.65
N ASP A 162 14.54 -6.76 5.78
CA ASP A 162 14.84 -7.92 4.95
C ASP A 162 13.74 -8.95 5.22
N TYR A 163 12.84 -9.10 4.26
CA TYR A 163 11.72 -10.05 4.28
C TYR A 163 12.18 -11.52 4.28
N LYS A 164 13.48 -11.78 4.50
CA LYS A 164 14.14 -13.08 4.41
C LYS A 164 14.68 -13.62 5.73
N GLU A 165 14.70 -12.84 6.81
CA GLU A 165 15.20 -13.31 8.10
C GLU A 165 14.30 -12.87 9.26
N MET A 166 13.07 -13.40 9.30
CA MET A 166 12.25 -13.66 10.49
C MET A 166 11.28 -14.80 10.16
#